data_AF-A0A1I6GI42-F1
#
_entry.id   AF-A0A1I6GI42-F1
#
_cell.length_a   1.000
_cell.length_b   1.000
_cell.length_c   1.000
_cell.angle_alpha   90.00
_cell.angle_beta   90.00
_cell.angle_gamma   90.00
#
_symmetry.space_group_name_H-M   'P 1'
#
loop_
_entity.id
_entity.type
_entity.pdbx_description
1 polymer ?
#
loop_
_entity_poly.entity_id
_entity_poly.type
_entity_poly.pdbx_seq_one_letter_code
_entity_poly.pdbx_strand_id
1 'polypeptide(L)'
;MSNTHNQGEKHSLRTDGGTVAEPTDSVHASDLTAFQHTILRVLADEARYGLAIKRELEDYYSKEINHGRLYPNLDRLVDDGLVTKRELDKRTNEYELTEGGREVYVAYVDYLAAPIVDGDETAPSATNATTVRTDGGAE
;
A
#
# COMPACT_ATOMS: atom_id res chain seq x y z
N MET A 1 -65.38 -8.74 -14.86
CA MET A 1 -64.90 -10.10 -15.22
C MET A 1 -63.44 -10.14 -14.80
N SER A 2 -63.16 -10.41 -13.52
CA SER A 2 -62.84 -11.75 -12.99
C SER A 2 -61.60 -12.31 -13.70
N ASN A 3 -60.40 -12.03 -13.17
CA ASN A 3 -59.64 -12.83 -12.20
C ASN A 3 -59.09 -14.12 -12.83
N THR A 4 -57.78 -14.33 -12.77
CA THR A 4 -57.15 -15.58 -12.28
C THR A 4 -55.66 -15.36 -12.03
N HIS A 5 -55.37 -15.26 -10.74
CA HIS A 5 -54.16 -15.66 -10.03
C HIS A 5 -53.52 -16.94 -10.59
N ASN A 6 -52.19 -16.98 -10.69
CA ASN A 6 -51.50 -18.21 -10.31
C ASN A 6 -50.17 -17.86 -9.62
N GLN A 7 -50.10 -18.24 -8.35
CA GLN A 7 -48.90 -18.31 -7.52
C GLN A 7 -48.41 -19.76 -7.48
N GLY A 8 -47.12 -19.97 -7.24
CA GLY A 8 -46.52 -21.29 -6.98
C GLY A 8 -45.02 -21.25 -7.30
N GLU A 9 -44.19 -20.72 -6.40
CA GLU A 9 -43.51 -21.45 -5.31
C GLU A 9 -42.15 -22.07 -5.70
N LYS A 10 -41.11 -21.41 -5.17
CA LYS A 10 -39.90 -21.97 -4.51
C LYS A 10 -39.22 -23.22 -5.09
N HIS A 11 -37.97 -23.05 -5.51
CA HIS A 11 -36.92 -23.97 -5.10
C HIS A 11 -35.61 -23.22 -4.83
N SER A 12 -35.30 -23.06 -3.55
CA SER A 12 -33.97 -22.78 -3.05
C SER A 12 -33.08 -23.99 -3.35
N LEU A 13 -31.83 -23.79 -3.77
CA LEU A 13 -30.65 -24.30 -3.06
C LEU A 13 -29.38 -24.18 -3.90
N ARG A 14 -28.36 -23.64 -3.23
CA ARG A 14 -26.91 -23.85 -3.42
C ARG A 14 -26.29 -23.20 -4.66
N THR A 15 -25.87 -21.96 -4.48
CA THR A 15 -24.61 -21.53 -5.09
C THR A 15 -23.48 -22.07 -4.22
N ASP A 16 -22.79 -23.07 -4.73
CA ASP A 16 -21.54 -23.55 -4.14
C ASP A 16 -20.58 -22.37 -4.05
N GLY A 17 -20.03 -22.16 -2.86
CA GLY A 17 -19.11 -21.08 -2.55
C GLY A 17 -17.83 -21.15 -3.37
N GLY A 18 -17.87 -20.56 -4.56
CA GLY A 18 -16.71 -19.97 -5.18
C GLY A 18 -16.66 -18.53 -4.73
N THR A 19 -15.75 -18.19 -3.82
CA THR A 19 -15.28 -16.82 -3.67
C THR A 19 -14.84 -16.37 -5.05
N VAL A 20 -15.67 -15.58 -5.73
CA VAL A 20 -15.24 -14.83 -6.89
C VAL A 20 -14.25 -13.84 -6.31
N ALA A 21 -12.96 -14.11 -6.47
CA ALA A 21 -11.96 -13.07 -6.32
C ALA A 21 -12.31 -12.03 -7.38
N GLU A 22 -13.01 -10.98 -6.95
CA GLU A 22 -13.10 -9.73 -7.70
C GLU A 22 -11.67 -9.39 -8.15
N PRO A 23 -11.45 -8.91 -9.40
CA PRO A 23 -10.14 -8.46 -9.81
C PRO A 23 -9.77 -7.24 -8.95
N THR A 24 -9.06 -7.48 -7.85
CA THR A 24 -8.34 -6.44 -7.10
C THR A 24 -7.14 -6.01 -7.94
N ASP A 25 -7.40 -5.24 -9.00
CA ASP A 25 -6.38 -4.40 -9.65
C ASP A 25 -6.07 -3.18 -8.76
N SER A 26 -5.90 -3.39 -7.45
CA SER A 26 -5.46 -2.36 -6.53
C SER A 26 -3.93 -2.34 -6.54
N VAL A 27 -3.34 -1.26 -7.05
CA VAL A 27 -1.88 -1.08 -7.03
C VAL A 27 -1.40 -1.05 -5.58
N HIS A 28 -0.47 -1.93 -5.22
CA HIS A 28 0.08 -1.99 -3.88
C HIS A 28 1.39 -1.19 -3.77
N ALA A 29 1.70 -0.71 -2.56
CA ALA A 29 2.94 0.02 -2.28
C ALA A 29 4.22 -0.74 -2.70
N SER A 30 4.21 -2.07 -2.64
CA SER A 30 5.34 -2.91 -3.08
C SER A 30 5.58 -2.90 -4.59
N ASP A 31 4.58 -2.55 -5.39
CA ASP A 31 4.64 -2.61 -6.85
C ASP A 31 5.37 -1.40 -7.45
N LEU A 32 5.54 -0.34 -6.66
CA LEU A 32 6.22 0.87 -7.07
C LEU A 32 7.71 0.81 -6.79
N THR A 33 8.49 1.35 -7.72
CA THR A 33 9.91 1.58 -7.51
C THR A 33 10.15 2.66 -6.46
N ALA A 34 11.33 2.65 -5.83
CA ALA A 34 11.75 3.71 -4.90
C ALA A 34 11.68 5.12 -5.54
N PHE A 35 11.93 5.22 -6.84
CA PHE A 35 11.84 6.50 -7.57
C PHE A 35 10.39 6.98 -7.68
N GLN A 36 9.44 6.08 -7.96
CA GLN A 36 8.02 6.41 -7.97
C GLN A 36 7.52 6.80 -6.57
N HIS A 37 7.94 6.09 -5.52
CA HIS A 37 7.64 6.49 -4.13
C HIS A 37 8.17 7.88 -3.79
N THR A 38 9.35 8.23 -4.31
CA THR A 38 9.91 9.57 -4.13
C THR A 38 9.07 10.61 -4.89
N ILE A 39 8.56 10.30 -6.08
CA ILE A 39 7.60 11.18 -6.78
C ILE A 39 6.33 11.38 -5.95
N LEU A 40 5.75 10.30 -5.40
CA LEU A 40 4.57 10.40 -4.53
C LEU A 40 4.86 11.26 -3.29
N ARG A 41 6.04 11.10 -2.66
CA ARG A 41 6.50 11.95 -1.54
C ARG A 41 6.48 13.43 -1.91
N VAL A 42 6.98 13.78 -3.09
CA VAL A 42 7.05 15.18 -3.58
C VAL A 42 5.65 15.75 -3.82
N LEU A 43 4.72 14.93 -4.32
CA LEU A 43 3.33 15.33 -4.57
C LEU A 43 2.42 15.25 -3.34
N ALA A 44 2.87 14.64 -2.25
CA ALA A 44 2.09 14.50 -1.02
C ALA A 44 1.83 15.84 -0.30
N ASP A 45 2.64 16.85 -0.58
CA ASP A 45 2.50 18.20 -0.02
C ASP A 45 1.46 19.02 -0.79
N GLU A 46 1.64 19.14 -2.11
CA GLU A 46 0.74 19.89 -2.99
C GLU A 46 0.90 19.44 -4.46
N ALA A 47 -0.06 19.86 -5.30
CA ALA A 47 0.04 19.71 -6.74
C ALA A 47 1.24 20.51 -7.29
N ARG A 48 2.02 19.92 -8.19
CA ARG A 48 3.24 20.54 -8.72
C ARG A 48 3.39 20.36 -10.23
N TYR A 49 4.00 21.35 -10.88
CA TYR A 49 4.40 21.24 -12.28
C TYR A 49 5.54 20.24 -12.44
N GLY A 50 5.60 19.55 -13.59
CA GLY A 50 6.67 18.58 -13.88
C GLY A 50 8.10 19.12 -13.68
N LEU A 51 8.33 20.41 -13.96
CA LEU A 51 9.63 21.06 -13.71
C LEU A 51 9.93 21.25 -12.23
N ALA A 52 8.92 21.56 -11.41
CA ALA A 52 9.08 21.68 -9.96
C ALA A 52 9.38 20.32 -9.34
N ILE A 53 8.67 19.27 -9.77
CA ILE A 53 8.94 17.88 -9.37
C ILE A 53 10.38 17.50 -9.73
N LYS A 54 10.82 17.81 -10.96
CA LYS A 54 12.19 17.55 -11.40
C LYS A 54 13.21 18.20 -10.46
N ARG A 55 13.06 19.48 -10.15
CA ARG A 55 13.99 20.23 -9.29
C ARG A 55 14.08 19.64 -7.88
N GLU A 56 12.93 19.29 -7.29
CA GLU A 56 12.88 18.65 -5.98
C GLU A 56 13.61 17.30 -5.97
N LEU A 57 13.41 16.48 -7.01
CA LEU A 57 14.09 15.19 -7.14
C LEU A 57 15.59 15.35 -7.37
N GLU A 58 16.01 16.37 -8.13
CA GLU A 58 17.42 16.68 -8.35
C GLU A 58 18.13 17.11 -7.08
N ASP A 59 17.45 17.91 -6.25
CA ASP A 59 17.92 18.30 -4.92
C ASP A 59 18.05 17.07 -4.01
N TYR A 60 16.98 16.27 -3.89
CA TYR A 60 16.95 15.07 -3.06
C TYR A 60 18.02 14.04 -3.43
N TYR A 61 18.21 13.77 -4.73
CA TYR A 61 19.25 12.84 -5.18
C TYR A 61 20.62 13.48 -5.38
N SER A 62 20.74 14.81 -5.18
CA SER A 62 21.94 15.62 -5.43
C SER A 62 22.57 15.35 -6.80
N LYS A 63 21.74 15.17 -7.83
CA LYS A 63 22.16 14.84 -9.19
C LYS A 63 21.12 15.25 -10.22
N GLU A 64 21.56 15.45 -11.46
CA GLU A 64 20.64 15.71 -12.56
C GLU A 64 19.72 14.50 -12.83
N ILE A 65 18.44 14.77 -13.03
CA ILE A 65 17.41 13.77 -13.34
C ILE A 65 17.01 13.94 -14.80
N ASN A 66 17.31 12.92 -15.61
CA ASN A 66 16.95 12.92 -17.02
C ASN A 66 15.42 12.95 -17.23
N HIS A 67 14.97 13.74 -18.21
CA HIS A 67 13.55 13.83 -18.59
C HIS A 67 12.95 12.46 -18.95
N GLY A 68 13.69 11.65 -19.71
CA GLY A 68 13.30 10.28 -20.08
C GLY A 68 13.24 9.29 -18.91
N ARG A 69 13.63 9.70 -17.70
CA ARG A 69 13.39 8.94 -16.46
C ARG A 69 12.17 9.47 -15.72
N LEU A 70 12.03 10.79 -15.60
CA LEU A 70 10.92 11.39 -14.84
C LEU A 70 9.56 11.15 -15.49
N TYR A 71 9.41 11.53 -16.76
CA TYR A 71 8.08 11.55 -17.39
C TYR A 71 7.48 10.17 -17.61
N PRO A 72 8.23 9.14 -18.03
CA PRO A 72 7.67 7.79 -18.10
C PRO A 72 7.20 7.24 -16.74
N ASN A 73 7.83 7.67 -15.63
CA ASN A 73 7.37 7.30 -14.30
C ASN A 73 6.11 8.08 -13.90
N LEU A 74 6.01 9.37 -14.25
CA LEU A 74 4.79 10.16 -14.05
C LEU A 74 3.61 9.61 -14.86
N ASP A 75 3.83 9.29 -16.14
CA ASP A 75 2.80 8.74 -17.01
C ASP A 75 2.31 7.39 -16.47
N ARG A 76 3.21 6.51 -16.02
CA ARG A 76 2.83 5.26 -15.35
C ARG A 76 2.01 5.50 -14.08
N LEU A 77 2.42 6.44 -13.23
CA LEU A 77 1.65 6.77 -12.01
C LEU A 77 0.25 7.33 -12.32
N VAL A 78 0.10 7.99 -13.47
CA VAL A 78 -1.19 8.46 -13.97
C VAL A 78 -2.04 7.31 -14.49
N ASP A 79 -1.44 6.40 -15.27
CA ASP A 79 -2.10 5.21 -15.78
C ASP A 79 -2.57 4.29 -14.63
N ASP A 80 -1.76 4.18 -13.58
CA ASP A 80 -2.03 3.44 -12.35
C ASP A 80 -3.08 4.15 -11.45
N GLY A 81 -3.56 5.34 -11.83
CA GLY A 81 -4.57 6.10 -11.08
C GLY A 81 -4.09 6.72 -9.77
N LEU A 82 -2.78 6.70 -9.50
CA LEU A 82 -2.18 7.22 -8.26
C LEU A 82 -1.89 8.72 -8.34
N VAL A 83 -1.75 9.25 -9.56
CA VAL A 83 -1.53 10.68 -9.83
C VAL A 83 -2.53 11.12 -10.89
N THR A 84 -3.05 12.34 -10.77
CA THR A 84 -3.82 12.98 -11.84
C THR A 84 -2.94 13.98 -12.56
N LYS A 85 -3.18 14.14 -13.87
CA LYS A 85 -2.49 15.09 -14.73
C LYS A 85 -3.49 16.12 -15.25
N ARG A 86 -3.21 17.40 -15.00
CA ARG A 86 -3.96 18.52 -15.57
C ARG A 86 -3.08 19.25 -16.57
N GLU A 87 -3.59 19.40 -17.79
CA GLU A 87 -2.94 20.23 -18.81
C GLU A 87 -3.32 21.70 -18.57
N LEU A 88 -2.34 22.53 -18.22
CA LEU A 88 -2.54 23.98 -18.08
C LEU A 88 -2.42 24.67 -19.44
N ASP A 89 -1.45 24.21 -20.24
CA ASP A 89 -1.22 24.62 -21.62
C ASP A 89 -0.51 23.49 -22.40
N LYS A 90 -0.24 23.70 -23.69
CA LYS A 90 0.39 22.72 -24.59
C LYS A 90 1.77 22.19 -24.15
N ARG A 91 2.40 22.78 -23.14
CA ARG A 91 3.76 22.50 -22.66
C ARG A 91 3.82 22.28 -21.14
N THR A 92 2.83 22.76 -20.40
CA THR A 92 2.83 22.74 -18.94
C THR A 92 1.76 21.79 -18.42
N ASN A 93 2.22 20.69 -17.82
CA ASN A 93 1.38 19.76 -17.08
C ASN A 93 1.60 19.95 -15.58
N GLU A 94 0.51 19.97 -14.85
CA GLU A 94 0.44 19.90 -13.39
C GLU A 94 0.06 18.48 -12.97
N TYR A 95 0.71 17.99 -11.92
CA TYR A 95 0.47 16.67 -11.36
C TYR A 95 0.00 16.80 -9.92
N GLU A 96 -1.02 16.05 -9.55
CA GLU A 96 -1.62 16.06 -8.23
C GLU A 96 -1.82 14.62 -7.74
N LEU A 97 -1.48 14.36 -6.47
CA LEU A 97 -1.67 13.05 -5.86
C LEU A 97 -3.16 12.75 -5.74
N THR A 98 -3.59 11.55 -6.14
CA THR A 98 -4.98 11.10 -5.91
C THR A 98 -5.14 10.56 -4.50
N GLU A 99 -6.38 10.32 -4.07
CA GLU A 99 -6.61 9.63 -2.78
C GLU A 99 -5.99 8.23 -2.78
N GLY A 100 -6.11 7.47 -3.87
CA GLY A 100 -5.45 6.16 -3.99
C GLY A 100 -3.92 6.26 -3.95
N GLY A 101 -3.34 7.28 -4.61
CA GLY A 101 -1.91 7.57 -4.51
C GLY A 101 -1.47 7.89 -3.08
N ARG A 102 -2.30 8.62 -2.33
CA ARG A 102 -2.05 8.93 -0.92
C ARG A 102 -2.11 7.68 -0.06
N GLU A 103 -3.13 6.83 -0.21
CA GLU A 103 -3.25 5.57 0.54
C GLU A 103 -2.03 4.67 0.31
N VAL A 104 -1.63 4.51 -0.96
CA VAL A 104 -0.44 3.74 -1.35
C VAL A 104 0.84 4.33 -0.73
N TYR A 105 0.99 5.65 -0.77
CA TYR A 105 2.15 6.32 -0.20
C TYR A 105 2.21 6.21 1.34
N VAL A 106 1.08 6.34 2.03
CA VAL A 106 0.99 6.16 3.49
C VAL A 106 1.35 4.72 3.86
N ALA A 107 0.80 3.73 3.16
CA ALA A 107 1.14 2.32 3.40
C ALA A 107 2.65 2.04 3.23
N TYR A 108 3.29 2.70 2.26
CA TYR A 108 4.75 2.62 2.09
C TYR A 108 5.51 3.23 3.28
N VAL A 109 5.09 4.40 3.76
CA VAL A 109 5.71 5.06 4.91
C VAL A 109 5.52 4.23 6.19
N ASP A 110 4.33 3.69 6.42
CA ASP A 110 4.03 2.84 7.57
C ASP A 110 4.92 1.58 7.57
N TYR A 111 5.11 0.97 6.39
CA TYR A 111 6.04 -0.15 6.23
C TYR A 111 7.49 0.22 6.58
N LEU A 112 7.97 1.40 6.15
CA LEU A 112 9.31 1.88 6.47
C LEU A 112 9.49 2.27 7.95
N ALA A 113 8.42 2.72 8.60
CA ALA A 113 8.43 3.12 10.01
C ALA A 113 8.33 1.91 10.97
N ALA A 114 8.06 0.71 10.46
CA ALA A 114 8.00 -0.49 11.28
C ALA A 114 9.35 -0.73 11.98
N PRO A 115 9.34 -1.04 13.30
CA PRO A 115 10.57 -1.28 14.04
C PRO A 115 11.32 -2.47 13.45
N ILE A 116 12.64 -2.32 13.28
CA ILE A 116 13.52 -3.44 12.98
C ILE A 116 13.56 -4.29 14.24
N VAL A 117 12.78 -5.37 14.25
CA VAL A 117 12.87 -6.37 15.32
C VAL A 117 14.14 -7.17 15.05
N ASP A 118 15.23 -6.79 15.72
CA ASP A 118 16.40 -7.65 15.83
C ASP A 118 15.96 -8.95 16.50
N GLY A 119 15.97 -10.05 15.75
CA GLY A 119 15.50 -11.36 16.19
C GLY A 119 16.43 -12.06 17.18
N ASP A 120 16.76 -11.42 18.32
CA ASP A 120 17.52 -12.04 19.42
C ASP A 120 16.68 -12.35 20.68
N GLU A 121 15.35 -12.40 20.56
CA GLU A 121 14.50 -13.00 21.61
C GLU A 121 13.98 -14.38 21.19
N THR A 122 14.89 -15.36 21.18
CA THR A 122 14.52 -16.77 21.37
C THR A 122 15.37 -17.39 22.48
N ALA A 123 14.93 -17.20 23.73
CA ALA A 123 14.55 -18.31 24.61
C ALA A 123 13.95 -17.75 25.92
N PRO A 124 12.70 -18.12 26.29
CA PRO A 124 12.31 -18.01 27.69
C PRO A 124 13.24 -18.92 28.52
N SER A 125 14.03 -18.30 29.40
CA SER A 125 14.84 -19.01 30.39
C SER A 125 13.94 -19.86 31.28
N ALA A 126 13.85 -21.15 30.99
CA ALA A 126 13.31 -22.13 31.92
C ALA A 126 14.36 -22.38 33.02
N THR A 127 14.31 -21.55 34.06
CA THR A 127 14.93 -21.90 35.34
C THR A 127 14.12 -23.05 35.95
N ASN A 128 14.58 -24.28 35.72
CA ASN A 128 14.16 -25.43 36.51
C ASN A 128 14.61 -25.20 37.97
N ALA A 129 13.67 -24.78 38.81
CA ALA A 129 13.83 -24.85 40.26
C ALA A 129 13.87 -26.33 40.67
N THR A 130 15.07 -26.88 40.80
CA THR A 130 15.31 -28.19 41.41
C THR A 130 14.87 -28.15 42.86
N THR A 131 13.83 -28.94 43.16
CA THR A 131 13.30 -29.23 44.48
C THR A 131 14.39 -29.70 45.43
N VAL A 132 14.66 -28.94 46.49
CA VAL A 132 15.45 -29.39 47.63
C VAL A 132 14.61 -30.39 48.41
N ARG A 133 14.95 -31.68 48.32
CA ARG A 133 14.54 -32.70 49.29
C ARG A 133 15.24 -32.37 50.61
N THR A 134 14.45 -32.08 51.64
CA THR A 134 14.93 -32.19 53.03
C THR A 134 14.34 -33.47 53.57
N ASP A 135 15.20 -34.48 53.65
CA ASP A 135 14.88 -35.76 54.26
C ASP A 135 14.85 -35.55 55.77
N GLY A 136 13.65 -35.62 56.35
CA GLY A 136 13.48 -35.71 57.79
C GLY A 136 13.90 -37.11 58.27
N GLY A 137 14.72 -37.17 59.32
CA GLY A 137 15.01 -38.42 60.00
C GLY A 137 16.13 -38.33 61.03
N ALA A 138 15.77 -38.06 62.29
CA ALA A 138 16.39 -38.67 63.47
C ALA A 138 15.56 -38.28 64.72
N GLU A 139 14.75 -39.23 65.19
CA GLU A 139 14.51 -39.43 66.62
C GLU A 139 15.52 -40.47 67.13
#